data_AF-A0A1Y4FWT5-F1
#
_entry.id   AF-A0A1Y4FWT5-F1
#
_cell.length_a   1.000
_cell.length_b   1.000
_cell.length_c   1.000
_cell.angle_alpha   90.00
_cell.angle_beta   90.00
_cell.angle_gamma   90.00
#
_symmetry.space_group_name_H-M   'P 1'
#
loop_
_entity.id
_entity.type
_entity.pdbx_description
1 polymer ?
#
loop_
_entity_poly.entity_id
_entity_poly.type
_entity_poly.pdbx_seq_one_letter_code
_entity_poly.pdbx_strand_id
1 'polypeptide(L)'
;MIRRFLLLSVLSLPLMARAYNVPMTDTIRWEILPQWEELLQPLEPAYLENAVEVSPWRGNWFVNVSGGVSAFVGSPLGCGDIFDRTKPALSVSVGKWFTPAIGTRIAFQGLQFKDAQLESKDFLHLHADLMWNVLSGFSRTKEDFRWDLAPYVGLGILHNDKLGRHPFAVSYGVQGRYRLTDRLHLTAELGCATTFKDFDGMGAGNKWGDRLLSLTAGFSYTIGKKGRKRVVDASPYIGRNERLTGYARSLRNENERLRKMNGNTTRIIAELEKILKLEGLLDKYVDRLSSMKDERDGKGLTTGYPKNNYSGLNSLRARLRDAQANKDKHKGDTAFIHSKNTVYRTYDMDSTYRSGGSFQSNDSIVSTLPVDGRYIGPPIYFFFVLDTDRLTDPSQLVNLDGIARIVKKHGLRIQIIGAADSATGNDTINNGLSQRRAAYMAGELRRRGVDADRIETVSAGGIDKYNPVEANRNACVRLLLPSSDTTD
;
A
#
# COMPACT_ATOMS: atom_id res chain seq x y z
N MET A 1 56.28 2.22 18.44
CA MET A 1 55.39 2.43 17.26
C MET A 1 54.05 1.70 17.40
N ILE A 2 53.36 1.78 18.54
CA ILE A 2 52.06 1.07 18.77
C ILE A 2 50.97 2.01 19.35
N ARG A 3 51.29 3.28 19.64
CA ARG A 3 50.30 4.27 20.16
C ARG A 3 49.67 5.19 19.10
N ARG A 4 50.03 5.06 17.81
CA ARG A 4 49.45 5.87 16.72
C ARG A 4 48.42 5.14 15.83
N PHE A 5 48.18 3.85 16.05
CA PHE A 5 47.21 3.06 15.27
C PHE A 5 45.80 2.99 15.89
N LEU A 6 45.60 3.52 17.10
CA LEU A 6 44.30 3.46 17.80
C LEU A 6 43.36 4.65 17.53
N LEU A 7 43.76 5.60 16.67
CA LEU A 7 42.94 6.77 16.31
C LEU A 7 42.43 6.76 14.87
N LEU A 8 42.73 5.72 14.09
CA LEU A 8 42.31 5.60 12.68
C LEU A 8 41.17 4.59 12.45
N SER A 9 40.73 3.84 13.46
CA SER A 9 39.64 2.86 13.33
C SER A 9 38.23 3.41 13.66
N VAL A 10 38.12 4.66 14.14
CA VAL A 10 36.83 5.30 14.46
C VAL A 10 36.23 6.03 13.24
N LEU A 11 36.94 6.10 12.11
CA LEU A 11 36.55 6.89 10.94
C LEU A 11 36.02 6.06 9.75
N SER A 12 35.40 4.91 10.01
CA SER A 12 34.77 4.07 8.96
C SER A 12 33.39 3.52 9.33
N LEU A 13 32.59 4.32 10.05
CA LEU A 13 31.14 4.17 10.03
C LEU A 13 30.62 4.91 8.79
N PRO A 14 30.09 4.25 7.76
CA PRO A 14 29.33 4.98 6.75
C PRO A 14 28.08 5.51 7.44
N LEU A 15 28.06 6.81 7.75
CA LEU A 15 26.83 7.55 7.96
C LEU A 15 26.07 7.52 6.63
N MET A 16 25.29 6.47 6.42
CA MET A 16 24.22 6.43 5.43
C MET A 16 23.11 7.34 5.92
N ALA A 17 23.32 8.65 5.80
CA ALA A 17 22.25 9.62 5.78
C ALA A 17 21.47 9.38 4.48
N ARG A 18 20.51 8.45 4.52
CA ARG A 18 19.49 8.42 3.48
C ARG A 18 18.67 9.69 3.66
N ALA A 19 18.83 10.62 2.72
CA ALA A 19 17.87 11.68 2.51
C ALA A 19 16.53 11.00 2.26
N TYR A 20 15.65 11.05 3.27
CA TYR A 20 14.24 10.81 3.02
C TYR A 20 13.81 11.92 2.07
N ASN A 21 13.37 11.53 0.86
CA ASN A 21 12.46 12.38 0.10
C ASN A 21 11.21 12.52 0.96
N VAL A 22 11.22 13.49 1.86
CA VAL A 22 9.99 14.03 2.41
C VAL A 22 9.33 14.72 1.22
N PRO A 23 8.19 14.24 0.72
CA PRO A 23 7.45 15.04 -0.23
C PRO A 23 7.20 16.37 0.47
N MET A 24 7.67 17.46 -0.15
CA MET A 24 7.39 18.80 0.32
C MET A 24 5.89 19.02 0.11
N THR A 25 5.10 18.54 1.07
CA THR A 25 3.67 18.77 1.15
C THR A 25 3.52 20.20 1.63
N ASP A 26 3.62 21.09 0.65
CA ASP A 26 3.37 22.50 0.83
C ASP A 26 1.85 22.70 0.99
N THR A 27 1.52 23.54 1.97
CA THR A 27 0.20 23.99 2.39
C THR A 27 -0.73 22.93 3.01
N ILE A 28 -1.00 23.14 4.30
CA ILE A 28 -2.06 22.49 5.08
C ILE A 28 -3.42 22.79 4.41
N ARG A 29 -3.87 21.88 3.55
CA ARG A 29 -5.30 21.70 3.29
C ARG A 29 -5.82 20.79 4.39
N TRP A 30 -6.57 21.34 5.33
CA TRP A 30 -7.47 20.53 6.16
C TRP A 30 -8.59 20.03 5.26
N GLU A 31 -8.33 19.01 4.46
CA GLU A 31 -9.40 18.13 4.02
C GLU A 31 -9.84 17.38 5.27
N ILE A 32 -10.94 17.85 5.87
CA ILE A 32 -11.73 17.02 6.77
C ILE A 32 -12.31 15.93 5.88
N LEU A 33 -11.49 14.92 5.55
CA LEU A 33 -11.99 13.64 5.09
C LEU A 33 -12.99 13.21 6.16
N PRO A 34 -14.26 12.98 5.79
CA PRO A 34 -15.26 12.71 6.77
C PRO A 34 -14.85 11.42 7.49
N GLN A 35 -14.75 11.46 8.83
CA GLN A 35 -14.19 10.40 9.71
C GLN A 35 -14.66 8.97 9.41
N TRP A 36 -15.75 8.79 8.66
CA TRP A 36 -16.27 7.50 8.25
C TRP A 36 -15.42 6.80 7.17
N GLU A 37 -14.71 7.52 6.30
CA GLU A 37 -13.88 6.90 5.25
C GLU A 37 -12.67 6.17 5.86
N GLU A 38 -12.03 6.78 6.87
CA GLU A 38 -10.98 6.13 7.67
C GLU A 38 -11.50 4.92 8.45
N LEU A 39 -12.79 4.92 8.86
CA LEU A 39 -13.44 3.80 9.55
C LEU A 39 -13.81 2.63 8.61
N LEU A 40 -13.74 2.81 7.29
CA LEU A 40 -14.00 1.77 6.29
C LEU A 40 -12.74 1.13 5.70
N GLN A 41 -11.57 1.74 5.88
CA GLN A 41 -10.32 1.16 5.38
C GLN A 41 -9.98 -0.17 6.07
N PRO A 42 -9.49 -1.21 5.39
CA PRO A 42 -9.03 -2.42 6.06
C PRO A 42 -7.88 -2.09 7.02
N LEU A 43 -8.01 -2.49 8.29
CA LEU A 43 -6.92 -2.33 9.27
C LEU A 43 -5.83 -3.36 8.97
N GLU A 44 -4.59 -2.89 8.81
CA GLU A 44 -3.44 -3.77 8.85
C GLU A 44 -3.26 -4.35 10.27
N PRO A 45 -2.82 -5.61 10.39
CA PRO A 45 -2.59 -6.22 11.69
C PRO A 45 -1.48 -5.51 12.47
N ALA A 46 -1.86 -4.86 13.55
CA ALA A 46 -0.95 -4.35 14.56
C ALA A 46 -0.43 -5.51 15.41
N TYR A 47 0.86 -5.49 15.74
CA TYR A 47 1.50 -6.52 16.54
C TYR A 47 2.21 -5.89 17.74
N LEU A 48 2.20 -6.58 18.87
CA LEU A 48 2.98 -6.19 20.04
C LEU A 48 4.48 -6.33 19.74
N GLU A 49 5.24 -5.27 20.00
CA GLU A 49 6.68 -5.21 19.67
C GLU A 49 7.51 -6.25 20.41
N ASN A 50 7.13 -6.60 21.65
CA ASN A 50 7.93 -7.44 22.54
C ASN A 50 7.29 -8.80 22.90
N ALA A 51 6.13 -9.13 22.32
CA ALA A 51 5.43 -10.37 22.61
C ALA A 51 5.53 -11.35 21.43
N VAL A 52 6.20 -12.48 21.68
CA VAL A 52 6.38 -13.55 20.69
C VAL A 52 5.80 -14.83 21.25
N GLU A 53 4.98 -15.53 20.46
CA GLU A 53 4.45 -16.83 20.84
C GLU A 53 5.59 -17.86 20.89
N VAL A 54 5.82 -18.45 22.07
CA VAL A 54 6.85 -19.48 22.28
C VAL A 54 6.21 -20.85 22.05
N SER A 55 6.60 -21.54 20.98
CA SER A 55 6.22 -22.95 20.79
C SER A 55 7.35 -23.88 21.23
N PRO A 56 7.11 -24.77 22.21
CA PRO A 56 8.13 -25.70 22.69
C PRO A 56 8.61 -26.67 21.58
N TRP A 57 7.68 -27.16 20.75
CA TRP A 57 7.96 -28.24 19.80
C TRP A 57 8.03 -27.78 18.34
N ARG A 58 7.38 -26.68 17.96
CA ARG A 58 7.28 -26.26 16.55
C ARG A 58 8.34 -25.22 16.19
N GLY A 59 9.20 -25.55 15.23
CA GLY A 59 10.06 -24.61 14.48
C GLY A 59 11.30 -24.08 15.20
N ASN A 60 12.13 -23.35 14.44
CA ASN A 60 13.38 -22.70 14.87
C ASN A 60 14.44 -23.62 15.48
N TRP A 61 14.44 -24.89 15.10
CA TRP A 61 15.55 -25.79 15.38
C TRP A 61 16.69 -25.48 14.42
N PHE A 62 17.93 -25.64 14.85
CA PHE A 62 19.08 -25.50 13.98
C PHE A 62 20.10 -26.59 14.27
N VAL A 63 20.76 -27.02 13.21
CA VAL A 63 21.96 -27.86 13.28
C VAL A 63 23.11 -27.00 12.82
N ASN A 64 24.26 -27.11 13.46
CA ASN A 64 25.45 -26.35 13.14
C ASN A 64 26.66 -27.27 13.13
N VAL A 65 27.48 -27.13 12.09
CA VAL A 65 28.73 -27.87 11.91
C VAL A 65 29.81 -26.84 11.63
N SER A 66 30.82 -26.79 12.49
CA SER A 66 31.94 -25.86 12.38
C SER A 66 33.28 -26.56 12.55
N GLY A 67 34.27 -26.10 11.81
CA GLY A 67 35.66 -26.54 11.91
C GLY A 67 36.56 -25.35 12.21
N GLY A 68 37.69 -25.60 12.84
CA GLY A 68 38.64 -24.54 13.14
C GLY A 68 39.83 -25.03 13.94
N VAL A 69 40.26 -24.22 14.90
CA VAL A 69 41.43 -24.50 15.73
C VAL A 69 41.10 -24.37 17.21
N SER A 70 41.74 -25.19 18.02
CA SER A 70 41.74 -25.07 19.47
C SER A 70 43.16 -25.01 20.01
N ALA A 71 43.36 -24.21 21.05
CA ALA A 71 44.63 -24.10 21.78
C ALA A 71 44.38 -24.26 23.27
N PHE A 72 45.17 -25.13 23.90
CA PHE A 72 45.09 -25.38 25.34
C PHE A 72 46.07 -24.49 26.11
N VAL A 73 45.57 -23.88 27.17
CA VAL A 73 46.29 -22.99 28.07
C VAL A 73 46.12 -23.52 29.49
N GLY A 74 47.00 -24.44 29.88
CA GLY A 74 47.00 -25.09 31.19
C GLY A 74 47.73 -24.29 32.28
N SER A 75 47.62 -24.71 33.53
CA SER A 75 48.35 -24.16 34.68
C SER A 75 49.02 -25.27 35.49
N PRO A 76 50.30 -25.62 35.21
CA PRO A 76 51.33 -24.79 34.58
C PRO A 76 51.25 -24.75 33.05
N LEU A 77 51.63 -23.60 32.45
CA LEU A 77 51.61 -23.46 30.99
C LEU A 77 52.59 -24.44 30.32
N GLY A 78 53.75 -24.76 30.88
CA GLY A 78 54.80 -25.48 30.16
C GLY A 78 55.52 -24.59 29.12
N CYS A 79 56.49 -25.16 28.38
CA CYS A 79 57.29 -24.43 27.39
C CYS A 79 56.59 -24.40 26.02
N GLY A 80 56.55 -23.23 25.36
CA GLY A 80 56.03 -23.07 23.99
C GLY A 80 54.85 -22.09 23.90
N ASP A 81 54.74 -21.42 22.75
CA ASP A 81 53.78 -20.34 22.52
C ASP A 81 52.37 -20.87 22.21
N ILE A 82 51.34 -20.00 22.21
CA ILE A 82 49.95 -20.41 21.95
C ILE A 82 49.80 -21.06 20.56
N PHE A 83 50.56 -20.57 19.57
CA PHE A 83 50.53 -21.09 18.20
C PHE A 83 51.07 -22.53 18.10
N ASP A 84 52.09 -22.88 18.89
CA ASP A 84 52.65 -24.24 18.92
C ASP A 84 51.67 -25.28 19.46
N ARG A 85 50.64 -24.81 20.17
CA ARG A 85 49.59 -25.62 20.82
C ARG A 85 48.32 -25.70 20.01
N THR A 86 48.26 -25.02 18.86
CA THR A 86 47.08 -25.06 18.00
C THR A 86 46.91 -26.44 17.38
N LYS A 87 45.69 -26.94 17.46
CA LYS A 87 45.26 -28.19 16.85
C LYS A 87 43.93 -27.98 16.14
N PRO A 88 43.64 -28.77 15.10
CA PRO A 88 42.33 -28.71 14.46
C PRO A 88 41.24 -29.09 15.46
N ALA A 89 40.12 -28.37 15.41
CA ALA A 89 38.94 -28.59 16.22
C ALA A 89 37.71 -28.75 15.32
N LEU A 90 36.84 -29.69 15.66
CA LEU A 90 35.55 -29.89 15.01
C LEU A 90 34.46 -29.73 16.07
N SER A 91 33.41 -28.99 15.74
CA SER A 91 32.23 -28.79 16.59
C SER A 91 30.94 -29.08 15.83
N VAL A 92 30.09 -29.89 16.43
CA VAL A 92 28.74 -30.19 15.94
C VAL A 92 27.77 -29.81 17.04
N SER A 93 26.75 -29.04 16.69
CA SER A 93 25.76 -28.60 17.67
C SER A 93 24.34 -28.65 17.11
N VAL A 94 23.40 -28.92 18.01
CA VAL A 94 21.97 -28.85 17.74
C VAL A 94 21.34 -27.93 18.76
N GLY A 95 20.48 -27.02 18.30
CA GLY A 95 19.87 -26.04 19.18
C GLY A 95 18.52 -25.57 18.71
N LYS A 96 17.91 -24.73 19.53
CA LYS A 96 16.60 -24.15 19.29
C LYS A 96 16.56 -22.71 19.76
N TRP A 97 15.97 -21.85 18.94
CA TRP A 97 15.66 -20.47 19.32
C TRP A 97 14.23 -20.36 19.84
N PHE A 98 14.07 -20.01 21.12
CA PHE A 98 12.76 -19.82 21.76
C PHE A 98 12.20 -18.44 21.46
N THR A 99 12.99 -17.37 21.68
CA THR A 99 12.67 -15.98 21.31
C THR A 99 13.68 -15.48 20.27
N PRO A 100 13.44 -14.39 19.53
CA PRO A 100 14.44 -13.85 18.58
C PRO A 100 15.77 -13.53 19.28
N ALA A 101 15.70 -13.24 20.58
CA ALA A 101 16.81 -12.99 21.47
C ALA A 101 17.38 -14.26 22.12
N ILE A 102 16.56 -15.21 22.57
CA ILE A 102 17.01 -16.30 23.46
C ILE A 102 16.95 -17.64 22.73
N GLY A 103 18.05 -18.37 22.77
CA GLY A 103 18.16 -19.74 22.27
C GLY A 103 19.00 -20.62 23.19
N THR A 104 18.91 -21.93 22.98
CA THR A 104 19.74 -22.91 23.67
C THR A 104 20.32 -23.88 22.67
N ARG A 105 21.51 -24.42 22.95
CA ARG A 105 22.13 -25.46 22.12
C ARG A 105 22.85 -26.49 22.97
N ILE A 106 22.97 -27.69 22.41
CA ILE A 106 23.86 -28.74 22.88
C ILE A 106 24.95 -28.87 21.82
N ALA A 107 26.20 -28.86 22.25
CA ALA A 107 27.36 -28.84 21.38
C ALA A 107 28.37 -29.92 21.79
N PHE A 108 28.92 -30.57 20.77
CA PHE A 108 29.95 -31.59 20.86
C PHE A 108 31.16 -31.05 20.12
N GLN A 109 32.24 -30.80 20.85
CA GLN A 109 33.50 -30.34 20.28
C GLN A 109 34.60 -31.34 20.60
N GLY A 110 35.45 -31.67 19.64
CA GLY A 110 36.55 -32.61 19.88
C GLY A 110 37.57 -32.60 18.75
N LEU A 111 38.42 -33.62 18.79
CA LEU A 111 39.57 -33.98 17.94
C LEU A 111 40.79 -34.18 18.85
N GLN A 112 41.76 -33.27 18.81
CA GLN A 112 43.02 -33.40 19.54
C GLN A 112 43.41 -32.07 20.14
N PHE A 113 44.06 -32.08 21.31
CA PHE A 113 44.71 -30.92 21.89
C PHE A 113 46.16 -31.25 22.25
N LYS A 114 47.00 -30.23 22.41
CA LYS A 114 48.34 -30.38 22.97
C LYS A 114 48.32 -30.02 24.45
N ASP A 115 48.85 -30.90 25.31
CA ASP A 115 48.95 -30.65 26.74
C ASP A 115 50.14 -29.74 27.11
N ALA A 116 50.40 -29.56 28.42
CA ALA A 116 51.53 -28.76 28.91
C ALA A 116 52.92 -29.30 28.50
N GLN A 117 53.02 -30.56 28.07
CA GLN A 117 54.26 -31.19 27.56
C GLN A 117 54.30 -31.22 26.03
N LEU A 118 53.35 -30.57 25.35
CA LEU A 118 53.16 -30.58 23.89
C LEU A 118 52.80 -31.95 23.30
N GLU A 119 52.37 -32.90 24.13
CA GLU A 119 51.86 -34.18 23.66
C GLU A 119 50.45 -34.05 23.12
N SER A 120 50.18 -34.73 22.00
CA SER A 120 48.83 -34.74 21.42
C SER A 120 47.94 -35.73 22.18
N LYS A 121 46.85 -35.22 22.73
CA LYS A 121 45.83 -35.99 23.45
C LYS A 121 44.47 -35.80 22.80
N ASP A 122 43.70 -36.87 22.72
CA ASP A 122 42.33 -36.82 22.22
C ASP A 122 41.41 -36.26 23.32
N PHE A 123 40.45 -35.41 22.93
CA PHE A 123 39.47 -34.88 23.86
C PHE A 123 38.09 -34.78 23.23
N LEU A 124 37.09 -34.85 24.11
CA LEU A 124 35.71 -34.59 23.78
C LEU A 124 35.11 -33.62 24.80
N HIS A 125 34.48 -32.57 24.32
CA HIS A 125 33.79 -31.56 25.11
C HIS A 125 32.29 -31.56 24.77
N LEU A 126 31.49 -32.04 25.71
CA LEU A 126 30.03 -31.99 25.63
C LEU A 126 29.53 -30.85 26.50
N HIS A 127 28.82 -29.89 25.92
CA HIS A 127 28.32 -28.72 26.64
C HIS A 127 26.91 -28.31 26.20
N ALA A 128 26.17 -27.74 27.14
CA ALA A 128 24.86 -27.15 26.92
C ALA A 128 24.96 -25.63 27.15
N ASP A 129 24.63 -24.84 26.13
CA ASP A 129 24.77 -23.40 26.15
C ASP A 129 23.41 -22.68 26.10
N LEU A 130 23.32 -21.61 26.87
CA LEU A 130 22.32 -20.55 26.74
C LEU A 130 22.90 -19.45 25.84
N MET A 131 22.16 -19.07 24.80
CA MET A 131 22.57 -18.09 23.80
C MET A 131 21.66 -16.87 23.84
N TRP A 132 22.26 -15.69 23.70
CA TRP A 132 21.53 -14.42 23.64
C TRP A 132 21.90 -13.58 22.43
N ASN A 133 21.01 -13.49 21.44
CA ASN A 133 21.13 -12.60 20.28
C ASN A 133 20.84 -11.14 20.66
N VAL A 134 21.91 -10.35 20.80
CA VAL A 134 21.86 -8.94 21.20
C VAL A 134 21.32 -8.05 20.09
N LEU A 135 21.49 -8.46 18.82
CA LEU A 135 21.08 -7.67 17.67
C LEU A 135 19.59 -7.83 17.32
N SER A 136 18.89 -8.72 18.02
CA SER A 136 17.47 -9.01 17.76
C SER A 136 16.53 -7.83 18.02
N GLY A 137 16.84 -6.94 18.97
CA GLY A 137 16.02 -5.77 19.31
C GLY A 137 16.22 -4.55 18.39
N PHE A 138 17.31 -4.51 17.64
CA PHE A 138 17.63 -3.38 16.74
C PHE A 138 17.00 -3.53 15.35
N SER A 139 16.40 -4.68 15.04
CA SER A 139 15.79 -4.97 13.74
C SER A 139 14.33 -4.51 13.69
N ARG A 140 14.10 -3.25 13.28
CA ARG A 140 12.76 -2.69 13.03
C ARG A 140 12.11 -3.22 11.73
N THR A 141 12.93 -3.57 10.74
CA THR A 141 12.49 -4.11 9.45
C THR A 141 13.16 -5.46 9.20
N LYS A 142 12.34 -6.47 8.88
CA LYS A 142 12.74 -7.88 8.75
C LYS A 142 13.74 -8.14 7.61
N GLU A 143 13.97 -7.17 6.73
CA GLU A 143 14.71 -7.35 5.49
C GLU A 143 16.14 -6.81 5.51
N ASP A 144 16.46 -5.82 6.35
CA ASP A 144 17.75 -5.12 6.23
C ASP A 144 18.89 -5.73 7.06
N PHE A 145 18.59 -6.34 8.21
CA PHE A 145 19.65 -6.81 9.12
C PHE A 145 19.95 -8.31 8.93
N ARG A 146 21.10 -8.62 8.31
CA ARG A 146 21.53 -10.00 7.96
C ARG A 146 22.48 -10.65 8.98
N TRP A 147 22.88 -9.91 10.01
CA TRP A 147 23.83 -10.35 11.02
C TRP A 147 23.11 -10.67 12.33
N ASP A 148 23.60 -11.67 13.05
CA ASP A 148 23.25 -11.91 14.44
C ASP A 148 24.54 -12.03 15.25
N LEU A 149 24.51 -11.54 16.49
CA LEU A 149 25.61 -11.67 17.43
C LEU A 149 25.06 -12.25 18.71
N ALA A 150 25.50 -13.48 19.01
CA ALA A 150 25.02 -14.29 20.11
C ALA A 150 26.18 -14.63 21.05
N PRO A 151 26.45 -13.82 22.08
CA PRO A 151 27.12 -14.32 23.28
C PRO A 151 26.41 -15.55 23.83
N TYR A 152 27.19 -16.50 24.33
CA TYR A 152 26.67 -17.69 24.97
C TYR A 152 27.47 -18.04 26.23
N VAL A 153 26.79 -18.70 27.16
CA VAL A 153 27.37 -19.28 28.36
C VAL A 153 26.76 -20.65 28.57
N GLY A 154 27.57 -21.62 28.96
CA GLY A 154 27.13 -22.98 29.13
C GLY A 154 27.97 -23.77 30.10
N LEU A 155 27.46 -24.95 30.36
CA LEU A 155 28.05 -25.91 31.28
C LEU A 155 28.24 -27.22 30.54
N GLY A 156 29.35 -27.89 30.80
CA GLY A 156 29.72 -29.09 30.09
C GLY A 156 30.66 -29.99 30.86
N ILE A 157 30.99 -31.10 30.22
CA ILE A 157 31.94 -32.08 30.69
C ILE A 157 33.04 -32.18 29.63
N LEU A 158 34.29 -32.20 30.09
CA LEU A 158 35.45 -32.52 29.25
C LEU A 158 35.84 -33.97 29.53
N HIS A 159 35.98 -34.77 28.48
CA HIS A 159 36.54 -36.10 28.56
C HIS A 159 37.94 -36.12 27.93
N ASN A 160 38.87 -36.74 28.64
CA ASN A 160 40.23 -36.98 28.19
C ASN A 160 40.48 -38.49 28.13
N ASP A 161 40.55 -39.04 26.92
CA ASP A 161 40.55 -40.48 26.64
C ASP A 161 41.71 -41.22 27.31
N LYS A 162 42.88 -40.57 27.47
CA LYS A 162 44.07 -41.22 28.05
C LYS A 162 44.12 -41.19 29.58
N LEU A 163 43.43 -40.24 30.23
CA LEU A 163 43.41 -40.14 31.69
C LEU A 163 42.14 -40.73 32.32
N GLY A 164 41.10 -41.02 31.53
CA GLY A 164 39.82 -41.51 32.04
C GLY A 164 39.10 -40.52 32.96
N ARG A 165 39.43 -39.23 32.87
CA ARG A 165 38.86 -38.18 33.72
C ARG A 165 37.72 -37.43 33.01
N HIS A 166 36.78 -36.95 33.81
CA HIS A 166 35.58 -36.22 33.37
C HIS A 166 35.38 -34.91 34.15
N PRO A 167 36.32 -33.95 34.12
CA PRO A 167 36.12 -32.71 34.84
C PRO A 167 34.97 -31.88 34.25
N PHE A 168 34.27 -31.20 35.15
CA PHE A 168 33.27 -30.21 34.80
C PHE A 168 33.92 -28.97 34.20
N ALA A 169 33.31 -28.41 33.17
CA ALA A 169 33.81 -27.26 32.43
C ALA A 169 32.71 -26.21 32.23
N VAL A 170 33.10 -24.94 32.32
CA VAL A 170 32.23 -23.80 31.99
C VAL A 170 32.64 -23.28 30.61
N SER A 171 31.72 -23.35 29.65
CA SER A 171 31.88 -22.81 28.30
C SER A 171 31.35 -21.38 28.23
N TYR A 172 32.08 -20.48 27.58
CA TYR A 172 31.61 -19.14 27.29
C TYR A 172 32.25 -18.61 26.01
N GLY A 173 31.51 -17.83 25.26
CA GLY A 173 32.01 -17.33 23.98
C GLY A 173 31.03 -16.41 23.28
N VAL A 174 31.39 -16.04 22.06
CA VAL A 174 30.57 -15.21 21.19
C VAL A 174 30.50 -15.87 19.82
N GLN A 175 29.27 -16.04 19.33
CA GLN A 175 28.98 -16.53 18.00
C GLN A 175 28.44 -15.38 17.13
N GLY A 176 29.12 -15.10 16.02
CA GLY A 176 28.60 -14.29 14.93
C GLY A 176 27.92 -15.18 13.90
N ARG A 177 26.72 -14.80 13.45
CA ARG A 177 25.98 -15.53 12.42
C ARG A 177 25.57 -14.60 11.30
N TYR A 178 25.79 -15.02 10.05
CA TYR A 178 25.44 -14.29 8.85
C TYR A 178 24.45 -15.08 8.01
N ARG A 179 23.31 -14.46 7.64
CA ARG A 179 22.25 -15.09 6.85
C ARG A 179 22.63 -15.10 5.36
N LEU A 180 23.04 -16.27 4.84
CA LEU A 180 23.27 -16.49 3.41
C LEU A 180 21.95 -16.70 2.66
N THR A 181 21.11 -17.59 3.18
CA THR A 181 19.74 -17.81 2.69
C THR A 181 18.79 -17.87 3.88
N ASP A 182 17.48 -17.99 3.64
CA ASP A 182 16.52 -18.07 4.73
C ASP A 182 16.65 -19.33 5.61
N ARG A 183 17.40 -20.37 5.20
CA ARG A 183 17.70 -21.56 6.05
C ARG A 183 19.18 -21.71 6.37
N LEU A 184 20.07 -21.26 5.48
CA LEU A 184 21.50 -21.46 5.61
C LEU A 184 22.14 -20.20 6.18
N HIS A 185 22.92 -20.39 7.24
CA HIS A 185 23.66 -19.34 7.90
C HIS A 185 25.14 -19.70 7.95
N LEU A 186 26.00 -18.74 7.70
CA LEU A 186 27.43 -18.84 8.00
C LEU A 186 27.62 -18.49 9.48
N THR A 187 28.44 -19.24 10.20
CA THR A 187 28.72 -19.01 11.63
C THR A 187 30.21 -18.88 11.87
N ALA A 188 30.61 -17.93 12.70
CA ALA A 188 31.96 -17.80 13.24
C ALA A 188 31.85 -17.72 14.76
N GLU A 189 32.68 -18.48 15.46
CA GLU A 189 32.58 -18.64 16.91
C GLU A 189 33.95 -18.55 17.55
N LEU A 190 34.05 -17.69 18.56
CA LEU A 190 35.19 -17.58 19.45
C LEU A 190 34.73 -18.04 20.84
N GLY A 191 35.25 -19.17 21.30
CA GLY A 191 34.84 -19.83 22.54
C GLY A 191 36.00 -20.14 23.47
N CYS A 192 35.73 -20.16 24.76
CA CYS A 192 36.66 -20.58 25.81
C CYS A 192 35.94 -21.54 26.76
N ALA A 193 36.55 -22.68 27.06
CA ALA A 193 36.11 -23.58 28.12
C ALA A 193 37.11 -23.54 29.27
N THR A 194 36.65 -23.24 30.49
CA THR A 194 37.50 -23.25 31.69
C THR A 194 37.16 -24.46 32.55
N THR A 195 38.20 -25.15 33.04
CA THR A 195 38.10 -26.37 33.84
C THR A 195 39.10 -26.36 35.00
N PHE A 196 39.02 -27.38 35.86
CA PHE A 196 39.98 -27.63 36.92
C PHE A 196 41.37 -27.97 36.35
N LYS A 197 42.42 -27.65 37.11
CA LYS A 197 43.85 -27.82 36.72
C LYS A 197 44.31 -29.27 36.55
N ASP A 198 43.46 -30.25 36.84
CA ASP A 198 43.80 -31.67 36.75
C ASP A 198 43.37 -32.30 35.41
N PHE A 199 42.91 -31.49 34.46
CA PHE A 199 42.40 -31.94 33.16
C PHE A 199 43.50 -32.54 32.27
N ASP A 200 44.68 -31.93 32.22
CA ASP A 200 45.83 -32.45 31.47
C ASP A 200 46.64 -33.50 32.25
N GLY A 201 46.31 -33.68 33.53
CA GLY A 201 47.01 -34.53 34.50
C GLY A 201 48.00 -33.79 35.40
N MET A 202 48.18 -32.47 35.21
CA MET A 202 49.21 -31.65 35.85
C MET A 202 48.60 -30.52 36.67
N GLY A 203 48.46 -30.72 37.98
CA GLY A 203 48.02 -29.65 38.88
C GLY A 203 47.08 -30.13 39.97
N ALA A 204 46.62 -29.20 40.81
CA ALA A 204 45.70 -29.51 41.89
C ALA A 204 44.25 -29.48 41.38
N GLY A 205 43.55 -30.62 41.41
CA GLY A 205 42.17 -30.76 40.90
C GLY A 205 41.10 -29.97 41.65
N ASN A 206 41.44 -29.36 42.80
CA ASN A 206 40.54 -28.47 43.53
C ASN A 206 40.68 -26.99 43.14
N LYS A 207 41.52 -26.66 42.13
CA LYS A 207 41.74 -25.28 41.68
C LYS A 207 41.38 -25.15 40.21
N TRP A 208 40.65 -24.08 39.88
CA TRP A 208 40.41 -23.66 38.50
C TRP A 208 41.71 -23.17 37.86
N GLY A 209 41.92 -23.43 36.56
CA GLY A 209 43.07 -22.87 35.87
C GLY A 209 43.26 -23.27 34.42
N ASP A 210 42.80 -24.45 34.02
CA ASP A 210 42.98 -24.94 32.66
C ASP A 210 41.92 -24.35 31.74
N ARG A 211 42.36 -23.86 30.57
CA ARG A 211 41.49 -23.21 29.59
C ARG A 211 41.71 -23.80 28.22
N LEU A 212 40.62 -24.04 27.51
CA LEU A 212 40.62 -24.45 26.11
C LEU A 212 40.02 -23.32 25.26
N LEU A 213 40.88 -22.64 24.51
CA LEU A 213 40.46 -21.61 23.56
C LEU A 213 40.11 -22.26 22.23
N SER A 214 39.06 -21.78 21.58
CA SER A 214 38.58 -22.30 20.31
C SER A 214 38.14 -21.18 19.38
N LEU A 215 38.53 -21.30 18.12
CA LEU A 215 38.12 -20.42 17.03
C LEU A 215 37.60 -21.32 15.91
N THR A 216 36.29 -21.26 15.64
CA THR A 216 35.65 -22.11 14.63
C THR A 216 34.82 -21.30 13.64
N ALA A 217 34.75 -21.77 12.41
CA ALA A 217 33.88 -21.24 11.37
C ALA A 217 33.11 -22.39 10.71
N GLY A 218 31.88 -22.14 10.29
CA GLY A 218 31.01 -23.22 9.84
C GLY A 218 29.69 -22.76 9.25
N PHE A 219 28.79 -23.72 9.12
CA PHE A 219 27.46 -23.52 8.58
C PHE A 219 26.40 -24.04 9.55
N SER A 220 25.35 -23.24 9.70
CA SER A 220 24.15 -23.63 10.42
C SER A 220 22.95 -23.70 9.49
N TYR A 221 22.18 -24.78 9.61
CA TYR A 221 20.96 -25.03 8.88
C TYR A 221 19.74 -25.01 9.81
N THR A 222 18.79 -24.11 9.52
CA THR A 222 17.55 -23.97 10.29
C THR A 222 16.46 -24.92 9.78
N ILE A 223 15.93 -25.75 10.67
CA ILE A 223 14.91 -26.77 10.44
C ILE A 223 13.56 -26.33 11.02
N GLY A 224 12.49 -26.56 10.25
CA GLY A 224 11.10 -26.35 10.65
C GLY A 224 10.44 -25.11 10.04
N LYS A 225 9.24 -24.76 10.55
CA LYS A 225 8.49 -23.58 10.10
C LYS A 225 9.29 -22.31 10.43
N LYS A 226 9.51 -21.49 9.41
CA LYS A 226 10.17 -20.18 9.53
C LYS A 226 9.15 -19.12 9.91
N GLY A 227 9.60 -18.20 10.75
CA GLY A 227 8.77 -17.08 11.19
C GLY A 227 8.03 -17.41 12.48
N ARG A 228 8.03 -16.45 13.38
CA ARG A 228 7.31 -16.53 14.65
C ARG A 228 5.98 -15.85 14.49
N LYS A 229 4.92 -16.45 15.04
CA LYS A 229 3.64 -15.79 15.13
C LYS A 229 3.78 -14.64 16.13
N ARG A 230 3.63 -13.42 15.62
CA ARG A 230 3.60 -12.21 16.44
C ARG A 230 2.24 -12.12 17.13
N VAL A 231 2.22 -11.67 18.37
CA VAL A 231 0.96 -11.46 19.09
C VAL A 231 0.29 -10.23 18.50
N VAL A 232 -0.95 -10.37 18.04
CA VAL A 232 -1.74 -9.26 17.50
C VAL A 232 -2.08 -8.31 18.64
N ASP A 233 -1.80 -7.03 18.47
CA ASP A 233 -2.26 -5.99 19.38
C ASP A 233 -3.75 -5.71 19.12
N ALA A 234 -4.59 -6.01 20.09
CA ALA A 234 -6.04 -5.82 20.01
C ALA A 234 -6.47 -4.36 20.22
N SER A 235 -5.60 -3.53 20.83
CA SER A 235 -5.91 -2.14 21.21
C SER A 235 -6.47 -1.28 20.06
N PRO A 236 -5.86 -1.24 18.85
CA PRO A 236 -6.41 -0.45 17.74
C PRO A 236 -7.77 -0.97 17.25
N TYR A 237 -8.02 -2.28 17.34
CA TYR A 237 -9.31 -2.86 16.96
C TYR A 237 -10.42 -2.50 17.94
N ILE A 238 -10.12 -2.54 19.23
CA ILE A 238 -11.07 -2.15 20.29
C ILE A 238 -11.46 -0.69 20.13
N GLY A 239 -10.47 0.21 20.00
CA GLY A 239 -10.75 1.64 19.83
C GLY A 239 -11.55 1.95 18.57
N ARG A 240 -11.30 1.24 17.46
CA ARG A 240 -12.11 1.39 16.24
C ARG A 240 -13.53 0.88 16.40
N ASN A 241 -13.71 -0.27 17.05
CA ASN A 241 -15.03 -0.85 17.31
C ASN A 241 -15.88 0.06 18.20
N GLU A 242 -15.27 0.70 19.20
CA GLU A 242 -15.92 1.71 20.03
C GLU A 242 -16.38 2.92 19.21
N ARG A 243 -15.52 3.45 18.32
CA ARG A 243 -15.88 4.56 17.41
C ARG A 243 -17.04 4.19 16.47
N LEU A 244 -17.00 3.00 15.86
CA LEU A 244 -18.08 2.50 15.00
C LEU A 244 -19.39 2.35 15.76
N THR A 245 -19.33 1.81 16.97
CA THR A 245 -20.50 1.68 17.84
C THR A 245 -21.07 3.05 18.22
N GLY A 246 -20.21 4.02 18.53
CA GLY A 246 -20.60 5.40 18.80
C GLY A 246 -21.26 6.07 17.60
N TYR A 247 -20.70 5.90 16.40
CA TYR A 247 -21.26 6.41 15.16
C TYR A 247 -22.64 5.82 14.85
N ALA A 248 -22.80 4.49 15.00
CA ALA A 248 -24.09 3.82 14.81
C ALA A 248 -25.17 4.33 15.79
N ARG A 249 -24.80 4.60 17.05
CA ARG A 249 -25.72 5.22 18.02
C ARG A 249 -26.10 6.64 17.62
N SER A 250 -25.14 7.45 17.16
CA SER A 250 -25.40 8.82 16.70
C SER A 250 -26.38 8.85 15.52
N LEU A 251 -26.14 8.02 14.49
CA LEU A 251 -27.05 7.85 13.36
C LEU A 251 -28.44 7.40 13.80
N ARG A 252 -28.53 6.49 14.78
CA ARG A 252 -29.81 6.05 15.32
C ARG A 252 -30.55 7.20 16.00
N ASN A 253 -29.87 7.98 16.83
CA ASN A 253 -30.46 9.12 17.53
C ASN A 253 -30.98 10.18 16.56
N GLU A 254 -30.21 10.49 15.51
CA GLU A 254 -30.63 11.45 14.49
C GLU A 254 -31.83 10.92 13.70
N ASN A 255 -31.85 9.63 13.36
CA ASN A 255 -33.03 9.01 12.75
C ASN A 255 -34.27 9.07 13.66
N GLU A 256 -34.12 8.83 14.96
CA GLU A 256 -35.23 8.98 15.91
C GLU A 256 -35.70 10.44 16.01
N ARG A 257 -34.79 11.41 15.99
CA ARG A 257 -35.11 12.84 15.96
C ARG A 257 -35.91 13.20 14.70
N LEU A 258 -35.43 12.80 13.53
CA LEU A 258 -36.12 13.02 12.25
C LEU A 258 -37.51 12.37 12.24
N ARG A 259 -37.65 11.16 12.79
CA ARG A 259 -38.95 10.50 12.95
C ARG A 259 -39.91 11.31 13.81
N LYS A 260 -39.44 11.85 14.94
CA LYS A 260 -40.26 12.73 15.81
C LYS A 260 -40.67 14.01 15.08
N MET A 261 -39.74 14.65 14.38
CA MET A 261 -40.03 15.85 13.59
C MET A 261 -41.09 15.57 12.51
N ASN A 262 -40.95 14.49 11.75
CA ASN A 262 -41.94 14.10 10.75
C ASN A 262 -43.32 13.84 11.36
N GLY A 263 -43.37 13.18 12.52
CA GLY A 263 -44.62 12.98 13.26
C GLY A 263 -45.30 14.29 13.66
N ASN A 264 -44.54 15.26 14.17
CA ASN A 264 -45.05 16.59 14.53
C ASN A 264 -45.54 17.37 13.32
N THR A 265 -44.77 17.40 12.23
CA THR A 265 -45.17 18.08 10.99
C THR A 265 -46.45 17.48 10.41
N THR A 266 -46.64 16.16 10.55
CA THR A 266 -47.89 15.50 10.11
C THR A 266 -49.09 16.01 10.91
N ARG A 267 -48.94 16.16 12.24
CA ARG A 267 -49.99 16.72 13.10
C ARG A 267 -50.31 18.17 12.75
N ILE A 268 -49.29 19.01 12.56
CA ILE A 268 -49.44 20.42 12.18
C ILE A 268 -50.21 20.56 10.86
N ILE A 269 -49.88 19.75 9.85
CA ILE A 269 -50.59 19.80 8.56
C ILE A 269 -52.05 19.36 8.72
N ALA A 270 -52.33 18.33 9.53
CA ALA A 270 -53.70 17.89 9.79
C ALA A 270 -54.52 18.96 10.54
N GLU A 271 -53.89 19.72 11.45
CA GLU A 271 -54.54 20.85 12.13
C GLU A 271 -54.77 22.03 11.18
N LEU A 272 -53.79 22.36 10.33
CA LEU A 272 -53.92 23.41 9.33
C LEU A 272 -55.04 23.11 8.33
N GLU A 273 -55.17 21.85 7.90
CA GLU A 273 -56.27 21.39 7.04
C GLU A 273 -57.64 21.59 7.69
N LYS A 274 -57.77 21.30 9.01
CA LYS A 274 -59.00 21.55 9.76
C LYS A 274 -59.33 23.04 9.83
N ILE A 275 -58.34 23.90 10.11
CA ILE A 275 -58.53 25.35 10.18
C ILE A 275 -58.97 25.90 8.81
N LEU A 276 -58.27 25.54 7.74
CA LEU A 276 -58.60 25.99 6.39
C LEU A 276 -60.00 25.54 5.94
N LYS A 277 -60.44 24.36 6.39
CA LYS A 277 -61.79 23.85 6.15
C LYS A 277 -62.86 24.67 6.88
N LEU A 278 -62.60 25.07 8.13
CA LEU A 278 -63.52 25.89 8.93
C LEU A 278 -63.64 27.31 8.36
N GLU A 279 -62.54 27.87 7.87
CA GLU A 279 -62.48 29.22 7.27
C GLU A 279 -63.01 29.26 5.82
N GLY A 280 -63.41 28.13 5.23
CA GLY A 280 -63.88 28.05 3.84
C GLY A 280 -62.80 28.32 2.78
N LEU A 281 -61.52 28.29 3.15
CA LEU A 281 -60.39 28.59 2.26
C LEU A 281 -59.70 27.34 1.71
N LEU A 282 -60.19 26.13 2.03
CA LEU A 282 -59.55 24.88 1.67
C LEU A 282 -59.38 24.70 0.15
N ASP A 283 -60.41 25.00 -0.64
CA ASP A 283 -60.39 24.83 -2.11
C ASP A 283 -59.35 25.73 -2.79
N LYS A 284 -59.07 26.91 -2.23
CA LYS A 284 -58.07 27.85 -2.76
C LYS A 284 -56.63 27.37 -2.54
N TYR A 285 -56.39 26.59 -1.49
CA TYR A 285 -55.05 26.15 -1.09
C TYR A 285 -54.83 24.64 -1.22
N VAL A 286 -55.78 23.91 -1.82
CA VAL A 286 -55.78 22.45 -1.91
C VAL A 286 -54.55 21.92 -2.66
N ASP A 287 -54.11 22.60 -3.72
CA ASP A 287 -52.94 22.20 -4.51
C ASP A 287 -51.63 22.30 -3.72
N ARG A 288 -51.51 23.32 -2.86
CA ARG A 288 -50.33 23.50 -1.99
C ARG A 288 -50.34 22.53 -0.81
N LEU A 289 -51.51 22.20 -0.28
CA LEU A 289 -51.65 21.19 0.76
C LEU A 289 -51.36 19.79 0.21
N SER A 290 -51.77 19.54 -1.03
CA SER A 290 -51.51 18.29 -1.76
C SER A 290 -50.03 18.16 -2.11
N SER A 291 -49.34 19.22 -2.57
CA SER A 291 -47.89 19.16 -2.80
C SER A 291 -47.10 18.90 -1.51
N MET A 292 -47.52 19.48 -0.39
CA MET A 292 -46.94 19.19 0.94
C MET A 292 -47.24 17.77 1.44
N LYS A 293 -48.30 17.12 0.95
CA LYS A 293 -48.60 15.70 1.22
C LYS A 293 -47.86 14.78 0.23
N ASP A 294 -47.76 15.11 -1.04
CA ASP A 294 -47.11 14.32 -2.10
C ASP A 294 -45.58 14.27 -1.98
N GLU A 295 -44.93 15.35 -1.51
CA GLU A 295 -43.52 15.28 -1.11
C GLU A 295 -43.28 14.29 0.05
N ARG A 296 -44.33 13.90 0.78
CA ARG A 296 -44.28 12.92 1.87
C ARG A 296 -44.80 11.54 1.48
N ASP A 297 -45.83 11.45 0.65
CA ASP A 297 -46.46 10.22 0.19
C ASP A 297 -45.84 9.70 -1.12
N GLY A 298 -44.51 9.75 -1.22
CA GLY A 298 -43.80 8.88 -2.14
C GLY A 298 -44.15 7.43 -1.83
N LYS A 299 -45.11 6.86 -2.58
CA LYS A 299 -45.61 5.47 -2.49
C LYS A 299 -44.48 4.51 -2.07
N GLY A 300 -44.48 4.12 -0.80
CA GLY A 300 -43.51 3.17 -0.24
C GLY A 300 -42.82 3.60 1.07
N LEU A 301 -43.51 4.29 1.99
CA LEU A 301 -42.96 4.54 3.32
C LEU A 301 -43.13 3.33 4.26
N THR A 302 -42.52 2.19 3.90
CA THR A 302 -42.02 1.25 4.91
C THR A 302 -40.59 1.67 5.24
N THR A 303 -40.44 2.39 6.35
CA THR A 303 -39.21 2.52 7.15
C THR A 303 -37.85 2.45 6.42
N GLY A 304 -37.21 3.62 6.26
CA GLY A 304 -35.74 3.72 6.25
C GLY A 304 -35.11 4.07 4.90
N TYR A 305 -34.46 5.23 4.88
CA TYR A 305 -33.57 5.80 3.85
C TYR A 305 -34.24 6.51 2.67
N PRO A 306 -33.72 7.70 2.29
CA PRO A 306 -34.08 8.34 1.03
C PRO A 306 -33.56 7.47 -0.12
N LYS A 307 -34.46 6.79 -0.82
CA LYS A 307 -34.13 6.14 -2.09
C LYS A 307 -34.19 7.20 -3.19
N ASN A 308 -33.14 7.25 -4.00
CA ASN A 308 -33.10 8.06 -5.21
C ASN A 308 -34.33 7.71 -6.08
N ASN A 309 -35.10 8.69 -6.53
CA ASN A 309 -36.40 8.46 -7.16
C ASN A 309 -36.31 7.93 -8.60
N TYR A 310 -35.10 7.68 -9.13
CA TYR A 310 -34.81 7.18 -10.47
C TYR A 310 -35.57 7.90 -11.61
N SER A 311 -36.09 9.11 -11.36
CA SER A 311 -36.88 9.88 -12.32
C SER A 311 -36.09 10.13 -13.62
N GLY A 312 -34.82 10.50 -13.50
CA GLY A 312 -33.92 10.69 -14.65
C GLY A 312 -33.70 9.41 -15.47
N LEU A 313 -33.60 8.24 -14.82
CA LEU A 313 -33.42 6.95 -15.50
C LEU A 313 -34.71 6.49 -16.20
N ASN A 314 -35.86 6.74 -15.58
CA ASN A 314 -37.16 6.43 -16.18
C ASN A 314 -37.45 7.35 -17.38
N SER A 315 -37.12 8.63 -17.28
CA SER A 315 -37.16 9.56 -18.42
C SER A 315 -36.21 9.15 -19.54
N LEU A 316 -35.03 8.60 -19.22
CA LEU A 316 -34.12 8.05 -20.22
C LEU A 316 -34.68 6.79 -20.89
N ARG A 317 -35.25 5.84 -20.14
CA ARG A 317 -35.92 4.65 -20.71
C ARG A 317 -37.11 5.00 -21.58
N ALA A 318 -37.90 6.00 -21.19
CA ALA A 318 -39.02 6.49 -21.99
C ALA A 318 -38.52 7.02 -23.34
N ARG A 319 -37.51 7.90 -23.34
CA ARG A 319 -36.88 8.40 -24.57
C ARG A 319 -36.29 7.29 -25.44
N LEU A 320 -35.69 6.27 -24.84
CA LEU A 320 -35.13 5.13 -25.56
C LEU A 320 -36.22 4.23 -26.16
N ARG A 321 -37.37 4.07 -25.49
CA ARG A 321 -38.55 3.37 -26.03
C ARG A 321 -39.15 4.12 -27.22
N ASP A 322 -39.31 5.43 -27.11
CA ASP A 322 -39.86 6.25 -28.20
C ASP A 322 -38.94 6.28 -29.42
N ALA A 323 -37.62 6.27 -29.20
CA ALA A 323 -36.63 6.12 -30.27
C ALA A 323 -36.69 4.74 -30.96
N GLN A 324 -37.17 3.71 -30.28
CA GLN A 324 -37.31 2.36 -30.82
C GLN A 324 -38.62 2.18 -31.58
N ALA A 325 -39.71 2.82 -31.13
CA ALA A 325 -41.00 2.85 -31.82
C ALA A 325 -40.97 3.65 -33.15
N ASN A 326 -40.07 4.63 -33.28
CA ASN A 326 -39.90 5.43 -34.49
C ASN A 326 -39.14 4.73 -35.63
N LYS A 327 -38.63 3.50 -35.43
CA LYS A 327 -37.93 2.73 -36.48
C LYS A 327 -38.85 1.98 -37.45
N ASP A 328 -40.15 1.89 -37.15
CA ASP A 328 -41.09 1.05 -37.91
C ASP A 328 -41.93 1.79 -38.98
N LYS A 329 -41.61 3.06 -39.31
CA LYS A 329 -42.30 3.82 -40.38
C LYS A 329 -41.38 4.17 -41.57
N HIS A 330 -41.58 3.40 -42.64
CA HIS A 330 -41.45 3.70 -44.09
C HIS A 330 -40.11 4.19 -44.69
N LYS A 331 -39.57 3.33 -45.56
CA LYS A 331 -38.60 3.59 -46.64
C LYS A 331 -39.29 4.26 -47.84
N GLY A 332 -38.69 5.31 -48.39
CA GLY A 332 -39.00 5.88 -49.71
C GLY A 332 -38.12 7.09 -50.05
N ASP A 333 -37.27 6.92 -51.07
CA ASP A 333 -36.46 7.91 -51.82
C ASP A 333 -35.19 8.51 -51.18
N THR A 334 -34.04 7.95 -51.59
CA THR A 334 -32.68 8.36 -51.22
C THR A 334 -32.02 9.12 -52.37
N ALA A 335 -31.82 10.43 -52.21
CA ALA A 335 -30.83 11.22 -52.95
C ALA A 335 -29.63 11.51 -52.03
N PHE A 336 -28.41 11.22 -52.50
CA PHE A 336 -27.17 11.25 -51.72
C PHE A 336 -26.80 12.67 -51.23
N ILE A 337 -26.78 12.85 -49.90
CA ILE A 337 -26.01 13.90 -49.21
C ILE A 337 -25.08 13.19 -48.22
N HIS A 338 -23.78 13.45 -48.34
CA HIS A 338 -22.73 12.76 -47.58
C HIS A 338 -22.69 13.25 -46.12
N SER A 339 -23.41 12.57 -45.22
CA SER A 339 -23.21 12.66 -43.77
C SER A 339 -22.82 11.28 -43.22
N LYS A 340 -21.57 11.14 -42.77
CA LYS A 340 -21.02 9.98 -42.05
C LYS A 340 -20.73 10.45 -40.62
N ASN A 341 -21.11 9.82 -39.51
CA ASN A 341 -21.51 8.44 -39.22
C ASN A 341 -22.21 8.38 -37.85
N THR A 342 -23.26 7.56 -37.69
CA THR A 342 -23.41 6.69 -36.51
C THR A 342 -24.24 5.47 -36.92
N VAL A 343 -23.57 4.33 -37.14
CA VAL A 343 -24.21 3.03 -37.39
C VAL A 343 -23.62 2.05 -36.38
N TYR A 344 -24.45 1.55 -35.45
CA TYR A 344 -24.13 0.34 -34.70
C TYR A 344 -24.70 -0.87 -35.47
N ARG A 345 -23.81 -1.68 -36.07
CA ARG A 345 -24.11 -3.08 -36.40
C ARG A 345 -23.67 -3.93 -35.21
N THR A 346 -24.58 -4.74 -34.70
CA THR A 346 -24.29 -5.90 -33.86
C THR A 346 -23.91 -7.06 -34.78
N TYR A 347 -22.73 -7.64 -34.57
CA TYR A 347 -22.43 -9.00 -35.01
C TYR A 347 -22.32 -9.87 -33.78
N ASP A 348 -23.23 -10.83 -33.69
CA ASP A 348 -23.03 -12.04 -32.89
C ASP A 348 -21.74 -12.73 -33.33
N MET A 349 -20.93 -13.14 -32.36
CA MET A 349 -20.03 -14.27 -32.49
C MET A 349 -19.91 -14.94 -31.13
N ASP A 350 -20.67 -16.01 -31.01
CA ASP A 350 -20.65 -16.98 -29.92
C ASP A 350 -19.30 -17.74 -29.92
N SER A 351 -18.71 -17.89 -28.73
CA SER A 351 -17.83 -19.02 -28.45
C SER A 351 -17.82 -19.34 -26.95
N THR A 352 -18.64 -20.34 -26.62
CA THR A 352 -18.45 -21.33 -25.55
C THR A 352 -17.03 -21.48 -25.00
N TYR A 353 -16.85 -21.33 -23.69
CA TYR A 353 -16.15 -22.28 -22.81
C TYR A 353 -16.60 -22.10 -21.35
N ARG A 354 -16.97 -23.21 -20.72
CA ARG A 354 -17.43 -23.29 -19.33
C ARG A 354 -16.26 -23.33 -18.34
N SER A 355 -16.55 -22.79 -17.15
CA SER A 355 -16.06 -23.19 -15.81
C SER A 355 -14.89 -22.40 -15.22
N GLY A 356 -15.15 -21.84 -14.03
CA GLY A 356 -14.19 -21.90 -12.92
C GLY A 356 -13.59 -20.58 -12.43
N GLY A 357 -14.30 -19.89 -11.54
CA GLY A 357 -13.74 -19.28 -10.31
C GLY A 357 -12.70 -18.15 -10.38
N SER A 358 -13.06 -17.07 -9.67
CA SER A 358 -12.18 -16.17 -8.90
C SER A 358 -11.73 -14.84 -9.55
N PHE A 359 -11.96 -13.78 -8.77
CA PHE A 359 -11.39 -12.42 -8.80
C PHE A 359 -11.57 -11.57 -10.08
N GLN A 360 -12.60 -10.71 -10.07
CA GLN A 360 -12.65 -9.54 -10.95
C GLN A 360 -12.05 -8.33 -10.23
N SER A 361 -10.81 -8.00 -10.59
CA SER A 361 -10.26 -6.65 -10.44
C SER A 361 -11.11 -5.65 -11.24
N ASN A 362 -11.45 -4.53 -10.62
CA ASN A 362 -12.24 -3.43 -11.20
C ASN A 362 -11.41 -2.59 -12.19
N ASP A 363 -10.91 -3.19 -13.28
CA ASP A 363 -10.24 -2.47 -14.37
C ASP A 363 -11.18 -2.15 -15.54
N SER A 364 -12.50 -2.11 -15.30
CA SER A 364 -13.52 -1.88 -16.34
C SER A 364 -14.00 -0.43 -16.47
N ILE A 365 -13.23 0.56 -16.00
CA ILE A 365 -13.52 1.99 -16.30
C ILE A 365 -12.80 2.45 -17.58
N VAL A 366 -11.70 1.80 -17.95
CA VAL A 366 -10.89 2.20 -19.10
C VAL A 366 -11.49 1.73 -20.44
N SER A 367 -12.31 0.68 -20.43
CA SER A 367 -12.88 0.09 -21.66
C SER A 367 -14.18 0.74 -22.16
N THR A 368 -14.80 1.65 -21.39
CA THR A 368 -16.07 2.30 -21.74
C THR A 368 -15.92 3.69 -22.40
N LEU A 369 -14.69 4.13 -22.67
CA LEU A 369 -14.39 5.50 -23.13
C LEU A 369 -14.04 5.70 -24.61
N PRO A 370 -14.40 4.86 -25.59
CA PRO A 370 -14.47 5.32 -26.97
C PRO A 370 -15.94 5.48 -27.39
N VAL A 371 -16.45 6.70 -27.27
CA VAL A 371 -17.45 7.18 -28.23
C VAL A 371 -16.66 7.51 -29.50
N ASP A 372 -16.84 6.68 -30.53
CA ASP A 372 -16.26 6.79 -31.88
C ASP A 372 -14.73 6.63 -32.03
N GLY A 373 -14.00 6.22 -30.99
CA GLY A 373 -12.56 5.90 -31.09
C GLY A 373 -11.64 7.09 -31.43
N ARG A 374 -12.19 8.31 -31.56
CA ARG A 374 -11.43 9.54 -31.86
C ARG A 374 -11.28 10.48 -30.68
N TYR A 375 -12.20 10.45 -29.72
CA TYR A 375 -12.26 11.41 -28.61
C TYR A 375 -12.13 10.71 -27.26
N ILE A 376 -11.40 11.33 -26.33
CA ILE A 376 -11.23 10.86 -24.97
C ILE A 376 -12.12 11.68 -24.04
N GLY A 377 -13.11 11.02 -23.42
CA GLY A 377 -14.01 11.65 -22.46
C GLY A 377 -15.08 12.55 -23.07
N PRO A 378 -15.94 13.14 -22.22
CA PRO A 378 -16.98 14.06 -22.67
C PRO A 378 -16.40 15.41 -23.11
N PRO A 379 -17.04 16.10 -24.08
CA PRO A 379 -16.66 17.46 -24.47
C PRO A 379 -16.83 18.46 -23.31
N ILE A 380 -15.88 19.38 -23.16
CA ILE A 380 -15.88 20.40 -22.11
C ILE A 380 -16.27 21.74 -22.74
N TYR A 381 -17.29 22.40 -22.21
CA TYR A 381 -17.83 23.65 -22.76
C TYR A 381 -17.43 24.87 -21.92
N PHE A 382 -17.09 25.96 -22.61
CA PHE A 382 -16.80 27.27 -22.05
C PHE A 382 -17.75 28.28 -22.66
N PHE A 383 -18.39 29.12 -21.84
CA PHE A 383 -19.49 29.98 -22.28
C PHE A 383 -19.08 31.45 -22.33
N PHE A 384 -19.53 32.17 -23.35
CA PHE A 384 -19.10 33.53 -23.66
C PHE A 384 -20.24 34.56 -23.54
N VAL A 385 -19.87 35.77 -23.13
CA VAL A 385 -20.78 36.92 -23.11
C VAL A 385 -21.19 37.25 -24.55
N LEU A 386 -22.43 37.73 -24.71
CA LEU A 386 -23.00 38.10 -26.01
C LEU A 386 -22.05 39.03 -26.79
N ASP A 387 -21.89 38.77 -28.08
CA ASP A 387 -21.06 39.53 -29.03
C ASP A 387 -19.57 39.70 -28.62
N THR A 388 -19.06 38.86 -27.72
CA THR A 388 -17.66 38.91 -27.28
C THR A 388 -16.98 37.54 -27.27
N ASP A 389 -15.65 37.54 -27.21
CA ASP A 389 -14.79 36.41 -26.88
C ASP A 389 -14.38 36.40 -25.39
N ARG A 390 -15.12 37.13 -24.54
CA ARG A 390 -14.95 37.12 -23.08
C ARG A 390 -15.80 36.04 -22.44
N LEU A 391 -15.19 35.24 -21.56
CA LEU A 391 -15.91 34.25 -20.76
C LEU A 391 -16.98 34.90 -19.87
N THR A 392 -18.11 34.21 -19.73
CA THR A 392 -19.20 34.58 -18.81
C THR A 392 -18.74 34.58 -17.35
N ASP A 393 -17.88 33.64 -16.98
CA ASP A 393 -17.27 33.56 -15.66
C ASP A 393 -15.77 33.22 -15.80
N PRO A 394 -14.85 34.07 -15.30
CA PRO A 394 -13.42 33.78 -15.26
C PRO A 394 -13.06 32.48 -14.52
N SER A 395 -13.89 32.01 -13.59
CA SER A 395 -13.67 30.77 -12.85
C SER A 395 -13.62 29.52 -13.75
N GLN A 396 -14.23 29.59 -14.95
CA GLN A 396 -14.21 28.50 -15.94
C GLN A 396 -12.77 28.15 -16.36
N LEU A 397 -11.81 29.08 -16.26
CA LEU A 397 -10.40 28.87 -16.58
C LEU A 397 -9.71 27.80 -15.71
N VAL A 398 -10.22 27.50 -14.51
CA VAL A 398 -9.68 26.45 -13.63
C VAL A 398 -9.68 25.09 -14.34
N ASN A 399 -10.65 24.84 -15.22
CA ASN A 399 -10.74 23.61 -16.00
C ASN A 399 -9.57 23.47 -17.00
N LEU A 400 -9.00 24.59 -17.47
CA LEU A 400 -7.89 24.56 -18.42
C LEU A 400 -6.58 24.08 -17.79
N ASP A 401 -6.35 24.32 -16.50
CA ASP A 401 -5.17 23.80 -15.79
C ASP A 401 -5.21 22.27 -15.72
N GLY A 402 -6.42 21.71 -15.51
CA GLY A 402 -6.68 20.27 -15.57
C GLY A 402 -6.41 19.70 -16.96
N ILE A 403 -6.99 20.32 -17.99
CA ILE A 403 -6.86 19.90 -19.39
C ILE A 403 -5.39 19.95 -19.83
N ALA A 404 -4.69 21.06 -19.59
CA ALA A 404 -3.28 21.22 -19.96
C ALA A 404 -2.39 20.18 -19.26
N ARG A 405 -2.66 19.85 -17.99
CA ARG A 405 -1.92 18.81 -17.26
C ARG A 405 -2.10 17.44 -17.91
N ILE A 406 -3.33 17.07 -18.23
CA ILE A 406 -3.66 15.77 -18.84
C ILE A 406 -3.01 15.65 -20.22
N VAL A 407 -3.14 16.70 -21.03
CA VAL A 407 -2.58 16.76 -22.39
C VAL A 407 -1.06 16.63 -22.39
N LYS A 408 -0.37 17.33 -21.49
CA LYS A 408 1.09 17.22 -21.32
C LYS A 408 1.52 15.84 -20.83
N LYS A 409 0.81 15.30 -19.83
CA LYS A 409 1.15 14.00 -19.23
C LYS A 409 0.99 12.84 -20.21
N HIS A 410 -0.04 12.89 -21.06
CA HIS A 410 -0.44 11.76 -21.90
C HIS A 410 -0.20 11.98 -23.40
N GLY A 411 0.41 13.09 -23.79
CA GLY A 411 0.76 13.33 -25.19
C GLY A 411 -0.45 13.59 -26.10
N LEU A 412 -1.59 14.04 -25.56
CA LEU A 412 -2.85 14.12 -26.31
C LEU A 412 -2.89 15.33 -27.25
N ARG A 413 -3.79 15.29 -28.23
CA ARG A 413 -4.15 16.45 -29.06
C ARG A 413 -5.46 17.05 -28.58
N ILE A 414 -5.67 18.33 -28.86
CA ILE A 414 -6.86 19.09 -28.46
C ILE A 414 -7.52 19.66 -29.71
N GLN A 415 -8.84 19.49 -29.83
CA GLN A 415 -9.66 20.20 -30.82
C GLN A 415 -10.58 21.16 -30.09
N ILE A 416 -10.55 22.43 -30.51
CA ILE A 416 -11.33 23.52 -29.93
C ILE A 416 -12.30 24.02 -31.00
N ILE A 417 -13.59 23.87 -30.74
CA ILE A 417 -14.65 24.28 -31.67
C ILE A 417 -15.33 25.52 -31.07
N GLY A 418 -15.14 26.68 -31.67
CA GLY A 418 -15.84 27.90 -31.27
C GLY A 418 -17.19 28.01 -31.95
N ALA A 419 -18.20 28.53 -31.25
CA ALA A 419 -19.55 28.73 -31.76
C ALA A 419 -20.13 30.08 -31.29
N ALA A 420 -20.98 30.65 -32.14
CA ALA A 420 -21.81 31.82 -31.84
C ALA A 420 -23.29 31.42 -31.84
N ASP A 421 -24.17 32.20 -31.23
CA ASP A 421 -25.60 31.96 -31.36
C ASP A 421 -26.11 32.55 -32.67
N SER A 422 -26.92 31.79 -33.42
CA SER A 422 -27.52 32.28 -34.66
C SER A 422 -28.72 33.20 -34.41
N ALA A 423 -29.18 33.33 -33.17
CA ALA A 423 -30.33 34.15 -32.82
C ALA A 423 -30.04 35.67 -32.82
N THR A 424 -28.79 36.08 -32.57
CA THR A 424 -28.43 37.49 -32.40
C THR A 424 -27.47 38.07 -33.45
N GLY A 425 -26.91 37.24 -34.33
CA GLY A 425 -25.87 37.65 -35.29
C GLY A 425 -26.07 37.11 -36.71
N ASN A 426 -25.40 37.73 -37.70
CA ASN A 426 -25.36 37.26 -39.08
C ASN A 426 -24.15 36.32 -39.32
N ASP A 427 -24.18 35.55 -40.42
CA ASP A 427 -23.17 34.51 -40.71
C ASP A 427 -21.73 35.06 -40.75
N THR A 428 -21.53 36.26 -41.30
CA THR A 428 -20.21 36.89 -41.38
C THR A 428 -19.65 37.24 -40.01
N ILE A 429 -20.48 37.82 -39.13
CA ILE A 429 -20.11 38.19 -37.76
C ILE A 429 -19.90 36.92 -36.92
N ASN A 430 -20.80 35.95 -37.05
CA ASN A 430 -20.76 34.70 -36.28
C ASN A 430 -19.55 33.85 -36.62
N ASN A 431 -19.13 33.80 -37.88
CA ASN A 431 -17.90 33.12 -38.30
C ASN A 431 -16.65 33.77 -37.71
N GLY A 432 -16.59 35.11 -37.69
CA GLY A 432 -15.49 35.83 -37.04
C GLY A 432 -15.48 35.64 -35.52
N LEU A 433 -16.65 35.65 -34.88
CA LEU A 433 -16.79 35.54 -33.43
C LEU A 433 -16.47 34.12 -32.92
N SER A 434 -16.94 33.09 -33.62
CA SER A 434 -16.61 31.69 -33.33
C SER A 434 -15.10 31.41 -33.49
N GLN A 435 -14.46 31.96 -34.52
CA GLN A 435 -13.01 31.86 -34.68
C GLN A 435 -12.25 32.54 -33.54
N ARG A 436 -12.65 33.77 -33.13
CA ARG A 436 -12.03 34.49 -32.00
C ARG A 436 -12.15 33.71 -30.68
N ARG A 437 -13.31 33.11 -30.41
CA ARG A 437 -13.53 32.27 -29.21
C ARG A 437 -12.63 31.02 -29.20
N ALA A 438 -12.50 30.33 -30.33
CA ALA A 438 -11.58 29.19 -30.43
C ALA A 438 -10.12 29.63 -30.25
N ALA A 439 -9.72 30.75 -30.85
CA ALA A 439 -8.37 31.31 -30.73
C ALA A 439 -8.05 31.76 -29.29
N TYR A 440 -9.01 32.36 -28.60
CA TYR A 440 -8.88 32.75 -27.19
C TYR A 440 -8.56 31.55 -26.30
N MET A 441 -9.34 30.46 -26.43
CA MET A 441 -9.12 29.23 -25.67
C MET A 441 -7.78 28.55 -26.03
N ALA A 442 -7.39 28.57 -27.30
CA ALA A 442 -6.08 28.09 -27.74
C ALA A 442 -4.93 28.90 -27.09
N GLY A 443 -5.07 30.23 -27.03
CA GLY A 443 -4.11 31.11 -26.36
C GLY A 443 -3.96 30.80 -24.87
N GLU A 444 -5.07 30.56 -24.17
CA GLU A 444 -5.06 30.20 -22.74
C GLU A 444 -4.40 28.84 -22.48
N LEU A 445 -4.57 27.86 -23.37
CA LEU A 445 -3.89 26.56 -23.28
C LEU A 445 -2.39 26.66 -23.59
N ARG A 446 -2.00 27.49 -24.56
CA ARG A 446 -0.59 27.78 -24.88
C ARG A 446 0.13 28.45 -23.72
N ARG A 447 -0.50 29.41 -23.04
CA ARG A 447 0.04 30.04 -21.81
C ARG A 447 0.31 29.03 -20.70
N ARG A 448 -0.43 27.91 -20.68
CA ARG A 448 -0.28 26.79 -19.73
C ARG A 448 0.70 25.71 -20.21
N GLY A 449 1.41 25.97 -21.31
CA GLY A 449 2.48 25.14 -21.84
C GLY A 449 2.03 23.98 -22.72
N VAL A 450 0.86 24.07 -23.35
CA VAL A 450 0.46 23.13 -24.41
C VAL A 450 1.05 23.60 -25.74
N ASP A 451 1.77 22.72 -26.42
CA ASP A 451 2.41 23.02 -27.71
C ASP A 451 1.35 23.31 -28.80
N ALA A 452 1.66 24.27 -29.69
CA ALA A 452 0.69 24.78 -30.67
C ALA A 452 0.33 23.76 -31.76
N ASP A 453 1.25 22.84 -32.09
CA ASP A 453 1.06 21.71 -32.99
C ASP A 453 0.04 20.69 -32.47
N ARG A 454 -0.25 20.70 -31.18
CA ARG A 454 -1.24 19.82 -30.54
C ARG A 454 -2.62 20.42 -30.44
N ILE A 455 -2.81 21.67 -30.87
CA ILE A 455 -4.09 22.39 -30.77
C ILE A 455 -4.64 22.66 -32.17
N GLU A 456 -5.79 22.07 -32.46
CA GLU A 456 -6.59 22.35 -33.65
C GLU A 456 -7.76 23.26 -33.28
N THR A 457 -7.94 24.37 -34.01
CA THR A 457 -9.09 25.27 -33.83
C THR A 457 -10.04 25.16 -35.02
N VAL A 458 -11.34 25.05 -34.72
CA VAL A 458 -12.41 24.94 -35.72
C VAL A 458 -13.45 26.02 -35.44
N SER A 459 -13.87 26.73 -36.48
CA SER A 459 -14.93 27.73 -36.42
C SER A 459 -16.25 27.09 -36.84
N ALA A 460 -17.23 26.99 -35.94
CA ALA A 460 -18.54 26.42 -36.23
C ALA A 460 -19.59 27.46 -36.70
N GLY A 461 -19.27 28.76 -36.67
CA GLY A 461 -20.22 29.81 -37.01
C GLY A 461 -21.38 29.92 -36.03
N GLY A 462 -22.54 30.36 -36.51
CA GLY A 462 -23.77 30.47 -35.73
C GLY A 462 -24.45 29.12 -35.55
N ILE A 463 -24.77 28.73 -34.32
CA ILE A 463 -25.48 27.50 -33.99
C ILE A 463 -26.78 27.79 -33.22
N ASP A 464 -27.77 26.93 -33.43
CA ASP A 464 -29.03 26.89 -32.66
C ASP A 464 -29.31 25.45 -32.23
N LYS A 465 -28.46 24.94 -31.34
CA LYS A 465 -28.48 23.52 -30.93
C LYS A 465 -28.93 23.34 -29.48
N TYR A 466 -28.74 24.36 -28.64
CA TYR A 466 -28.92 24.25 -27.20
C TYR A 466 -29.95 25.26 -26.69
N ASN A 467 -30.73 24.84 -25.69
CA ASN A 467 -31.66 25.67 -24.94
C ASN A 467 -31.21 25.69 -23.47
N PRO A 468 -31.01 26.85 -22.82
CA PRO A 468 -31.34 28.21 -23.26
C PRO A 468 -30.38 28.75 -24.35
N VAL A 469 -30.81 29.75 -25.14
CA VAL A 469 -30.09 30.27 -26.35
C VAL A 469 -28.65 30.69 -26.03
N GLU A 470 -28.41 31.15 -24.81
CA GLU A 470 -27.12 31.53 -24.26
C GLU A 470 -26.10 30.38 -24.30
N ALA A 471 -26.56 29.13 -24.24
CA ALA A 471 -25.71 27.95 -24.30
C ALA A 471 -25.09 27.75 -25.70
N ASN A 472 -25.62 28.39 -26.75
CA ASN A 472 -25.02 28.36 -28.10
C ASN A 472 -23.77 29.24 -28.23
N ARG A 473 -23.54 30.16 -27.28
CA ARG A 473 -22.33 31.00 -27.22
C ARG A 473 -21.21 30.29 -26.49
N ASN A 474 -20.60 29.30 -27.14
CA ASN A 474 -19.61 28.45 -26.46
C ASN A 474 -18.33 28.19 -27.26
N ALA A 475 -17.31 27.69 -26.57
CA ALA A 475 -16.20 26.96 -27.15
C ALA A 475 -16.16 25.56 -26.53
N CYS A 476 -16.16 24.54 -27.38
CA CYS A 476 -16.12 23.14 -27.00
C CYS A 476 -14.69 22.61 -27.15
N VAL A 477 -14.11 22.13 -26.05
CA VAL A 477 -12.78 21.49 -26.03
C VAL A 477 -12.95 19.98 -26.00
N ARG A 478 -12.29 19.30 -26.95
CA ARG A 478 -12.27 17.83 -27.06
C ARG A 478 -10.83 17.33 -27.03
N LEU A 479 -10.59 16.24 -26.33
CA LEU A 479 -9.31 15.55 -26.30
C LEU A 479 -9.29 14.45 -27.35
N LEU A 480 -8.19 14.34 -28.10
CA LEU A 480 -7.99 13.34 -29.14
C LEU A 480 -6.76 12.51 -28.83
N LEU A 481 -6.78 11.27 -29.31
CA LEU A 481 -5.61 10.41 -29.28
C LEU A 481 -4.46 11.01 -30.13
N PRO A 482 -3.20 10.73 -29.76
CA PRO A 482 -2.05 11.06 -30.59
C PRO A 482 -2.25 10.47 -32.00
N SER A 483 -1.89 11.19 -33.06
CA SER A 483 -1.79 10.57 -34.38
C SER A 483 -0.68 9.52 -34.33
N SER A 484 -1.00 8.27 -34.61
CA SER A 484 0.00 7.31 -35.06
C SER A 484 0.42 7.76 -36.46
N ASP A 485 1.62 8.31 -36.61
CA ASP A 485 2.26 8.36 -37.92
C ASP A 485 2.50 6.91 -38.36
N THR A 486 1.53 6.34 -39.08
CA THR A 486 1.77 5.16 -39.91
C THR A 486 2.44 5.66 -41.17
N THR A 487 3.74 5.89 -41.06
CA THR A 487 4.68 5.85 -42.19
C THR A 487 5.53 4.61 -41.98
N ASP A 488 5.12 3.54 -42.65
CA ASP A 488 6.05 2.54 -43.19
C ASP A 488 6.94 3.21 -44.26
#